data_AF-A0A535X5Z9-F1
#
_entry.id   AF-A0A535X5Z9-F1
#
_cell.length_a   1.000
_cell.length_b   1.000
_cell.length_c   1.000
_cell.angle_alpha   90.00
_cell.angle_beta   90.00
_cell.angle_gamma   90.00
#
_symmetry.space_group_name_H-M   'P 1'
#
loop_
_entity.id
_entity.type
_entity.pdbx_description
1 polymer ?
#
loop_
_entity_poly.entity_id
_entity_poly.type
_entity_poly.pdbx_seq_one_letter_code
_entity_poly.pdbx_strand_id
1 'polypeptide(L)'
;MVRRPTEGPGHKDEPDLPPNLFVIGLLHDLKEGGYSRRAWAAFWRASWIRSLQIFQLNDELRASWLRFSIVGVMGIMLAAVAVLRTYGTTEAILFFLTSLLWWGVLMFDLALHLGLMVNLESGELQSSLGWPNRLTEVRGFAAVWVVWGAHWASQGSYLPLVGVFGLAAFTDLVDGWLARRRHASTRWGRLYDPFMDGIFFSVAAISLAVIGILPQWLAALVTLRYAFPIVGGIAFQLVRRRTLKVRHTPWGRASSASIALTVFAAAAATFFQVPFTTIGPVLYVIVGITALGAFVTILLKGIEQV
;
A
#
# COMPACT_ATOMS: atom_id res chain seq x y z
N MET A 1 -0.85 -18.77 46.65
CA MET A 1 0.61 -18.60 46.51
C MET A 1 1.05 -19.16 45.16
N VAL A 2 1.26 -18.28 44.18
CA VAL A 2 2.21 -18.46 43.07
C VAL A 2 2.77 -17.05 42.83
N ARG A 3 4.04 -16.83 43.15
CA ARG A 3 4.70 -15.51 43.09
C ARG A 3 5.00 -15.14 41.63
N ARG A 4 4.60 -13.95 41.18
CA ARG A 4 5.15 -13.31 39.98
C ARG A 4 6.60 -12.84 40.29
N PRO A 5 7.55 -12.96 39.35
CA PRO A 5 8.83 -12.29 39.49
C PRO A 5 8.65 -10.78 39.26
N THR A 6 9.42 -10.01 40.01
CA THR A 6 9.47 -8.55 40.09
C THR A 6 9.83 -7.89 38.76
N GLU A 7 9.03 -6.90 38.35
CA GLU A 7 9.29 -5.96 37.25
C GLU A 7 10.50 -5.06 37.58
N GLY A 8 11.44 -4.96 36.64
CA GLY A 8 12.47 -3.90 36.61
C GLY A 8 11.97 -2.69 35.79
N PRO A 9 12.44 -1.46 36.06
CA PRO A 9 11.87 -0.27 35.45
C PRO A 9 12.52 -0.01 34.08
N GLY A 10 11.70 0.09 33.02
CA GLY A 10 12.12 0.74 31.79
C GLY A 10 11.84 0.01 30.48
N HIS A 11 10.58 -0.23 30.16
CA HIS A 11 10.16 -0.21 28.76
C HIS A 11 8.76 0.39 28.70
N LYS A 12 8.59 1.48 27.93
CA LYS A 12 7.25 1.95 27.54
C LYS A 12 6.76 0.93 26.52
N ASP A 13 6.18 -0.13 27.07
CA ASP A 13 5.69 -1.28 26.31
C ASP A 13 4.56 -0.84 25.39
N GLU A 14 4.77 -1.17 24.12
CA GLU A 14 3.76 -1.25 23.09
C GLU A 14 2.54 -1.97 23.69
N PRO A 15 1.31 -1.42 23.62
CA PRO A 15 0.16 -1.99 24.29
C PRO A 15 0.00 -3.46 23.88
N ASP A 16 -0.08 -4.36 24.86
CA ASP A 16 -0.38 -5.78 24.69
C ASP A 16 -1.76 -5.90 24.04
N LEU A 17 -1.77 -5.88 22.71
CA LEU A 17 -2.97 -6.07 21.92
C LEU A 17 -3.48 -7.50 22.19
N PRO A 18 -4.80 -7.72 22.30
CA PRO A 18 -5.33 -9.06 22.43
C PRO A 18 -4.78 -9.93 21.29
N PRO A 19 -4.16 -11.08 21.61
CA PRO A 19 -3.53 -11.90 20.60
C PRO A 19 -4.63 -12.41 19.68
N ASN A 20 -4.63 -11.94 18.44
CA ASN A 20 -5.38 -12.59 17.38
C ASN A 20 -4.79 -14.01 17.24
N LEU A 21 -5.43 -14.97 17.92
CA LEU A 21 -5.08 -16.40 17.95
C LEU A 21 -4.82 -16.95 16.53
N PHE A 22 -5.44 -16.32 15.53
CA PHE A 22 -5.28 -16.62 14.12
C PHE A 22 -3.83 -16.49 13.61
N VAL A 23 -3.27 -15.28 13.57
CA VAL A 23 -1.94 -15.04 12.99
C VAL A 23 -0.85 -15.55 13.93
N ILE A 24 -1.05 -15.41 15.24
CA ILE A 24 -0.07 -15.84 16.23
C ILE A 24 0.03 -17.37 16.26
N GLY A 25 -1.09 -18.08 16.17
CA GLY A 25 -1.11 -19.55 16.07
C GLY A 25 -0.43 -20.02 14.78
N LEU A 26 -0.77 -19.45 13.63
CA LEU A 26 -0.13 -19.80 12.35
C LEU A 26 1.38 -19.53 12.35
N LEU A 27 1.82 -18.38 12.89
CA LEU A 27 3.24 -18.06 13.00
C LEU A 27 3.96 -18.94 14.03
N HIS A 28 3.27 -19.34 15.10
CA HIS A 28 3.79 -20.28 16.08
C HIS A 28 4.02 -21.65 15.44
N ASP A 29 3.01 -22.19 14.75
CA ASP A 29 3.10 -23.47 14.01
C ASP A 29 4.23 -23.44 12.97
N LEU A 30 4.40 -22.31 12.27
CA LEU A 30 5.48 -22.13 11.28
C LEU A 30 6.86 -22.10 11.95
N LYS A 31 6.97 -21.46 13.12
CA LYS A 31 8.21 -21.38 13.91
C LYS A 31 8.58 -22.73 14.50
N GLU A 32 7.63 -23.47 15.06
CA GLU A 32 7.81 -24.84 15.57
C GLU A 32 8.22 -25.80 14.45
N GLY A 33 7.62 -25.67 13.27
CA GLY A 33 8.00 -26.42 12.07
C GLY A 33 9.35 -26.02 11.46
N GLY A 34 10.11 -25.17 12.16
CA GLY A 34 11.45 -24.73 11.81
C GLY A 34 11.51 -24.13 10.41
N TYR A 35 10.48 -23.39 9.98
CA TYR A 35 10.42 -22.76 8.65
C TYR A 35 10.72 -23.73 7.49
N SER A 36 10.48 -25.03 7.67
CA SER A 36 10.73 -26.04 6.63
C SER A 36 9.75 -25.85 5.46
N ARG A 37 10.07 -26.41 4.28
CA ARG A 37 9.15 -26.36 3.12
C ARG A 37 7.77 -26.93 3.45
N ARG A 38 7.71 -27.97 4.29
CA ARG A 38 6.45 -28.59 4.76
C ARG A 38 5.69 -27.66 5.71
N ALA A 39 6.38 -27.01 6.65
CA ALA A 39 5.76 -26.04 7.55
C ALA A 39 5.19 -24.83 6.79
N TRP A 40 5.92 -24.33 5.78
CA TRP A 40 5.41 -23.30 4.87
C TRP A 40 4.17 -23.75 4.10
N ALA A 41 4.17 -24.96 3.54
CA ALA A 41 3.00 -25.50 2.84
C ALA A 41 1.77 -25.64 3.77
N ALA A 42 1.99 -26.10 5.01
CA ALA A 42 0.96 -26.19 6.03
C ALA A 42 0.42 -24.81 6.43
N PHE A 43 1.31 -23.83 6.64
CA PHE A 43 0.95 -22.44 6.92
C PHE A 43 0.08 -21.85 5.81
N TRP A 44 0.50 -21.96 4.55
CA TRP A 44 -0.26 -21.43 3.40
C TRP A 44 -1.62 -22.09 3.28
N ARG A 45 -1.69 -23.42 3.40
CA ARG A 45 -2.96 -24.17 3.35
C ARG A 45 -3.89 -23.77 4.49
N ALA A 46 -3.38 -23.67 5.71
CA ALA A 46 -4.16 -23.31 6.88
C ALA A 46 -4.61 -21.83 6.86
N SER A 47 -3.78 -20.94 6.33
CA SER A 47 -4.12 -19.54 6.09
C SER A 47 -5.25 -19.42 5.06
N TRP A 48 -5.14 -20.16 3.95
CA TRP A 48 -6.14 -20.19 2.89
C TRP A 48 -7.51 -20.69 3.38
N ILE A 49 -7.53 -21.86 4.04
CA ILE A 49 -8.77 -22.46 4.56
C ILE A 49 -9.45 -21.52 5.55
N ARG A 50 -8.69 -20.92 6.46
CA ARG A 50 -9.25 -20.02 7.47
C ARG A 50 -9.74 -18.71 6.87
N SER A 51 -9.07 -18.17 5.87
CA SER A 51 -9.60 -16.99 5.17
C SER A 51 -10.95 -17.29 4.51
N LEU A 52 -11.08 -18.43 3.83
CA LEU A 52 -12.33 -18.85 3.22
C LEU A 52 -13.44 -19.05 4.27
N GLN A 53 -13.12 -19.66 5.41
CA GLN A 53 -14.07 -19.81 6.52
C GLN A 53 -14.53 -18.45 7.04
N ILE A 54 -13.62 -17.49 7.27
CA ILE A 54 -13.98 -16.16 7.76
C ILE A 54 -14.90 -15.45 6.75
N PHE A 55 -14.59 -15.53 5.47
CA PHE A 55 -15.44 -14.97 4.41
C PHE A 55 -16.85 -15.60 4.39
N GLN A 56 -16.96 -16.91 4.64
CA GLN A 56 -18.24 -17.62 4.66
C GLN A 56 -19.05 -17.35 5.93
N LEU A 57 -18.39 -17.24 7.08
CA LEU A 57 -19.04 -17.14 8.40
C LEU A 57 -19.41 -15.71 8.81
N ASN A 58 -18.79 -14.68 8.22
CA ASN A 58 -19.04 -13.28 8.58
C ASN A 58 -19.87 -12.56 7.51
N ASP A 59 -21.19 -12.68 7.62
CA ASP A 59 -22.13 -12.11 6.65
C ASP A 59 -22.04 -10.59 6.52
N GLU A 60 -21.87 -9.87 7.63
CA GLU A 60 -21.78 -8.39 7.62
C GLU A 60 -20.53 -7.90 6.88
N LEU A 61 -19.38 -8.54 7.13
CA LEU A 61 -18.10 -8.17 6.53
C LEU A 61 -18.10 -8.52 5.03
N ARG A 62 -18.63 -9.71 4.67
CA ARG A 62 -18.85 -10.11 3.28
C ARG A 62 -19.79 -9.15 2.56
N ALA A 63 -20.88 -8.73 3.19
CA ALA A 63 -21.81 -7.77 2.61
C ALA A 63 -21.16 -6.38 2.44
N SER A 64 -20.32 -5.94 3.38
CA SER A 64 -19.53 -4.71 3.23
C SER A 64 -18.55 -4.80 2.06
N TRP A 65 -17.85 -5.92 1.92
CA TRP A 65 -16.95 -6.18 0.80
C TRP A 65 -17.68 -6.21 -0.55
N LEU A 66 -18.83 -6.88 -0.62
CA LEU A 66 -19.62 -6.97 -1.84
C LEU A 66 -20.15 -5.59 -2.27
N ARG A 67 -20.71 -4.81 -1.34
CA ARG A 67 -21.14 -3.43 -1.63
C ARG A 67 -20.00 -2.58 -2.16
N PHE A 68 -18.83 -2.66 -1.54
CA PHE A 68 -17.65 -1.92 -1.97
C PHE A 68 -17.20 -2.35 -3.38
N SER A 69 -17.15 -3.66 -3.64
CA SER A 69 -16.82 -4.24 -4.94
C SER A 69 -17.77 -3.74 -6.04
N ILE A 70 -19.09 -3.76 -5.79
CA ILE A 70 -20.12 -3.29 -6.72
C ILE A 70 -19.98 -1.79 -6.98
N VAL A 71 -19.76 -0.98 -5.95
CA VAL A 71 -19.53 0.47 -6.09
C VAL A 71 -18.33 0.75 -6.99
N GLY A 72 -17.23 0.00 -6.83
CA GLY A 72 -16.07 0.12 -7.71
C GLY A 72 -16.38 -0.21 -9.16
N VAL A 73 -17.09 -1.32 -9.42
CA VAL A 73 -17.52 -1.71 -10.78
C VAL A 73 -18.43 -0.63 -11.41
N MET A 74 -19.40 -0.10 -10.66
CA MET A 74 -20.25 1.00 -11.13
C MET A 74 -19.42 2.25 -11.45
N GLY A 75 -18.45 2.60 -10.61
CA GLY A 75 -17.51 3.71 -10.87
C GLY A 75 -16.70 3.51 -12.15
N ILE A 76 -16.18 2.29 -12.38
CA ILE A 76 -15.46 1.92 -13.60
C ILE A 76 -16.36 2.05 -14.83
N MET A 77 -17.61 1.57 -14.75
CA MET A 77 -18.57 1.70 -15.84
C MET A 77 -18.84 3.17 -16.19
N LEU A 78 -19.10 4.02 -15.19
CA LEU A 78 -19.34 5.45 -15.40
C LEU A 78 -18.12 6.14 -16.01
N ALA A 79 -16.92 5.83 -15.53
CA ALA A 79 -15.68 6.34 -16.09
C ALA A 79 -15.47 5.87 -17.53
N ALA A 80 -15.74 4.60 -17.84
CA ALA A 80 -15.64 4.08 -19.20
C ALA A 80 -16.62 4.77 -20.17
N VAL A 81 -17.83 5.14 -19.71
CA VAL A 81 -18.76 5.95 -20.51
C VAL A 81 -18.21 7.35 -20.77
N ALA A 82 -17.55 7.98 -19.78
CA ALA A 82 -16.88 9.26 -19.98
C ALA A 82 -15.75 9.14 -21.00
N VAL A 83 -14.90 8.11 -20.88
CA VAL A 83 -13.81 7.80 -21.81
C VAL A 83 -14.33 7.54 -23.23
N LEU A 84 -15.45 6.82 -23.36
CA LEU A 84 -16.11 6.58 -24.65
C LEU A 84 -16.48 7.88 -25.35
N ARG A 85 -16.98 8.86 -24.59
CA ARG A 85 -17.38 10.17 -25.13
C ARG A 85 -16.19 11.04 -25.51
N THR A 86 -15.06 10.95 -24.81
CA THR A 86 -13.90 11.83 -25.03
C THR A 86 -12.82 11.24 -25.93
N TYR A 87 -12.54 9.93 -25.84
CA TYR A 87 -11.41 9.26 -26.50
C TYR A 87 -11.85 8.16 -27.48
N GLY A 88 -13.14 7.83 -27.54
CA GLY A 88 -13.71 6.87 -28.47
C GLY A 88 -13.73 5.42 -27.98
N THR A 89 -14.24 4.54 -28.83
CA THR A 89 -14.65 3.17 -28.45
C THR A 89 -13.49 2.28 -28.02
N THR A 90 -12.38 2.27 -28.77
CA THR A 90 -11.24 1.40 -28.48
C THR A 90 -10.61 1.71 -27.13
N GLU A 91 -10.36 3.00 -26.87
CA GLU A 91 -9.82 3.51 -25.61
C GLU A 91 -10.75 3.17 -24.44
N ALA A 92 -12.06 3.34 -24.61
CA ALA A 92 -13.04 3.00 -23.57
C ALA A 92 -13.08 1.51 -23.23
N ILE A 93 -13.02 0.63 -24.24
CA ILE A 93 -13.02 -0.82 -24.03
C ILE A 93 -11.75 -1.23 -23.28
N LEU A 94 -10.58 -0.77 -23.72
CA LEU A 94 -9.31 -1.11 -23.08
C LEU A 94 -9.23 -0.57 -21.65
N PHE A 95 -9.66 0.68 -21.44
CA PHE A 95 -9.75 1.29 -20.11
C PHE A 95 -10.66 0.47 -19.19
N PHE A 96 -11.86 0.10 -19.68
CA PHE A 96 -12.82 -0.68 -18.92
C PHE A 96 -12.25 -2.05 -18.52
N LEU A 97 -11.70 -2.80 -19.49
CA LEU A 97 -11.21 -4.15 -19.25
C LEU A 97 -10.01 -4.17 -18.30
N THR A 98 -9.04 -3.28 -18.50
CA THR A 98 -7.85 -3.19 -17.63
C THR A 98 -8.22 -2.72 -16.23
N SER A 99 -9.10 -1.74 -16.10
CA SER A 99 -9.61 -1.28 -14.80
C SER A 99 -10.40 -2.36 -14.07
N LEU A 100 -11.28 -3.07 -14.78
CA LEU A 100 -12.08 -4.15 -14.20
C LEU A 100 -11.21 -5.33 -13.76
N LEU A 101 -10.20 -5.69 -14.56
CA LEU A 101 -9.24 -6.73 -14.20
C LEU A 101 -8.48 -6.36 -12.93
N TRP A 102 -7.92 -5.15 -12.86
CA TRP A 102 -7.16 -4.70 -11.69
C TRP A 102 -8.04 -4.61 -10.45
N TRP A 103 -9.26 -4.07 -10.57
CA TRP A 103 -10.23 -4.05 -9.49
C TRP A 103 -10.60 -5.46 -9.00
N GLY A 104 -10.77 -6.41 -9.93
CA GLY A 104 -11.01 -7.81 -9.61
C GLY A 104 -9.87 -8.43 -8.80
N VAL A 105 -8.61 -8.15 -9.17
CA VAL A 105 -7.43 -8.60 -8.42
C VAL A 105 -7.43 -8.03 -7.00
N LEU A 106 -7.65 -6.73 -6.84
CA LEU A 106 -7.71 -6.08 -5.53
C LEU A 106 -8.85 -6.65 -4.66
N MET A 107 -10.05 -6.79 -5.22
CA MET A 107 -11.20 -7.31 -4.46
C MET A 107 -11.02 -8.79 -4.11
N PHE A 108 -10.37 -9.56 -4.97
CA PHE A 108 -10.02 -10.95 -4.67
C PHE A 108 -9.00 -11.03 -3.53
N ASP A 109 -7.91 -10.26 -3.59
CA ASP A 109 -6.90 -10.23 -2.53
C ASP A 109 -7.49 -9.77 -1.19
N LEU A 110 -8.33 -8.73 -1.21
CA LEU A 110 -9.06 -8.25 -0.05
C LEU A 110 -9.99 -9.32 0.54
N ALA A 111 -10.70 -10.08 -0.32
CA ALA A 111 -11.56 -11.19 0.12
C ALA A 111 -10.75 -12.30 0.82
N LEU A 112 -9.52 -12.56 0.34
CA LEU A 112 -8.58 -13.52 0.93
C LEU A 112 -7.91 -13.05 2.23
N HIS A 113 -8.16 -11.81 2.64
CA HIS A 113 -7.53 -11.24 3.84
C HIS A 113 -8.52 -10.54 4.77
N LEU A 114 -9.83 -10.76 4.59
CA LEU A 114 -10.85 -10.24 5.50
C LEU A 114 -10.60 -10.64 6.97
N GLY A 115 -9.97 -11.79 7.23
CA GLY A 115 -9.57 -12.22 8.57
C GLY A 115 -8.52 -11.33 9.26
N LEU A 116 -7.88 -10.43 8.51
CA LEU A 116 -6.94 -9.44 9.04
C LEU A 116 -7.63 -8.11 9.38
N MET A 117 -8.95 -8.00 9.19
CA MET A 117 -9.76 -6.83 9.57
C MET A 117 -10.01 -6.75 11.07
N VAL A 118 -8.98 -7.02 11.86
CA VAL A 118 -9.01 -6.97 13.32
C VAL A 118 -8.54 -5.60 13.79
N ASN A 119 -9.36 -4.96 14.62
CA ASN A 119 -9.01 -3.70 15.26
C ASN A 119 -7.80 -3.93 16.18
N LEU A 120 -6.82 -3.02 16.10
CA LEU A 120 -5.60 -3.15 16.88
C LEU A 120 -5.84 -2.92 18.36
N GLU A 121 -6.63 -1.92 18.75
CA GLU A 121 -6.91 -1.58 20.15
C GLU A 121 -7.84 -2.61 20.83
N SER A 122 -8.96 -2.96 20.20
CA SER A 122 -9.93 -3.90 20.80
C SER A 122 -9.60 -5.37 20.56
N GLY A 123 -8.78 -5.70 19.56
CA GLY A 123 -8.48 -7.09 19.18
C GLY A 123 -9.65 -7.84 18.52
N GLU A 124 -10.77 -7.17 18.28
CA GLU A 124 -11.98 -7.76 17.68
C GLU A 124 -12.00 -7.63 16.16
N LEU A 125 -12.63 -8.60 15.50
CA LEU A 125 -12.88 -8.55 14.05
C LEU A 125 -13.94 -7.48 13.75
N GLN A 126 -13.65 -6.58 12.81
CA GLN A 126 -14.60 -5.54 12.41
C GLN A 126 -15.76 -6.13 11.59
N SER A 127 -16.96 -5.60 11.81
CA SER A 127 -18.17 -5.94 11.02
C SER A 127 -18.18 -5.32 9.62
N SER A 128 -17.31 -4.36 9.35
CA SER A 128 -17.20 -3.70 8.05
C SER A 128 -15.74 -3.46 7.68
N LEU A 129 -15.48 -3.18 6.40
CA LEU A 129 -14.14 -2.86 5.91
C LEU A 129 -13.54 -1.61 6.60
N GLY A 130 -14.37 -0.70 7.12
CA GLY A 130 -13.90 0.60 7.60
C GLY A 130 -13.46 1.54 6.48
N TRP A 131 -13.53 2.84 6.74
CA TRP A 131 -13.14 3.87 5.77
C TRP A 131 -11.64 3.87 5.42
N PRO A 132 -10.71 3.72 6.38
CA PRO A 132 -9.28 3.71 6.06
C PRO A 132 -8.91 2.61 5.05
N ASN A 133 -9.34 1.38 5.27
CA ASN A 133 -9.01 0.28 4.35
C ASN A 133 -9.62 0.48 2.96
N ARG A 134 -10.84 1.04 2.87
CA ARG A 134 -11.43 1.38 1.57
C ARG A 134 -10.60 2.41 0.81
N LEU A 135 -10.04 3.41 1.51
CA LEU A 135 -9.20 4.43 0.90
C LEU A 135 -7.86 3.85 0.43
N THR A 136 -7.28 2.91 1.19
CA THR A 136 -6.10 2.14 0.75
C THR A 136 -6.37 1.36 -0.54
N GLU A 137 -7.50 0.66 -0.63
CA GLU A 137 -7.88 -0.07 -1.85
C GLU A 137 -8.12 0.88 -3.04
N VAL A 138 -8.75 2.03 -2.79
CA VAL A 138 -8.95 3.06 -3.82
C VAL A 138 -7.60 3.61 -4.31
N ARG A 139 -6.61 3.80 -3.43
CA ARG A 139 -5.26 4.23 -3.80
C ARG A 139 -4.54 3.16 -4.65
N GLY A 140 -4.63 1.90 -4.24
CA GLY A 140 -4.14 0.76 -5.04
C GLY A 140 -4.79 0.70 -6.42
N PHE A 141 -6.11 0.92 -6.48
CA PHE A 141 -6.86 0.98 -7.72
C PHE A 141 -6.45 2.16 -8.61
N ALA A 142 -6.18 3.33 -8.02
CA ALA A 142 -5.76 4.53 -8.73
C ALA A 142 -4.48 4.33 -9.55
N ALA A 143 -3.63 3.34 -9.24
CA ALA A 143 -2.44 3.02 -10.02
C ALA A 143 -2.75 2.76 -11.51
N VAL A 144 -3.80 1.98 -11.83
CA VAL A 144 -4.16 1.73 -13.24
C VAL A 144 -4.71 2.99 -13.92
N TRP A 145 -5.36 3.88 -13.15
CA TRP A 145 -5.84 5.17 -13.65
C TRP A 145 -4.70 6.15 -13.92
N VAL A 146 -3.61 6.09 -13.15
CA VAL A 146 -2.40 6.87 -13.44
C VAL A 146 -1.78 6.44 -14.77
N VAL A 147 -1.75 5.15 -15.08
CA VAL A 147 -1.27 4.65 -16.38
C VAL A 147 -2.11 5.22 -17.53
N TRP A 148 -3.44 5.15 -17.43
CA TRP A 148 -4.33 5.72 -18.44
C TRP A 148 -4.25 7.25 -18.54
N GLY A 149 -4.14 7.93 -17.40
CA GLY A 149 -3.91 9.37 -17.37
C GLY A 149 -2.61 9.76 -18.08
N ALA A 150 -1.53 8.99 -17.90
CA ALA A 150 -0.26 9.22 -18.57
C ALA A 150 -0.34 8.92 -20.07
N HIS A 151 -1.05 7.83 -20.46
CA HIS A 151 -1.34 7.53 -21.86
C HIS A 151 -2.04 8.70 -22.56
N TRP A 152 -3.13 9.23 -22.00
CA TRP A 152 -3.81 10.39 -22.59
C TRP A 152 -3.02 11.70 -22.49
N ALA A 153 -2.20 11.86 -21.44
CA ALA A 153 -1.27 12.98 -21.34
C ALA A 153 -0.25 12.96 -22.49
N SER A 154 0.23 11.79 -22.91
CA SER A 154 1.11 11.66 -24.08
C SER A 154 0.45 12.10 -25.39
N GLN A 155 -0.89 12.14 -25.43
CA GLN A 155 -1.71 12.62 -26.53
C GLN A 155 -2.17 14.09 -26.35
N GLY A 156 -1.69 14.77 -25.30
CA GLY A 156 -2.00 16.17 -24.99
C GLY A 156 -3.17 16.41 -24.03
N SER A 157 -3.81 15.35 -23.51
CA SER A 157 -4.90 15.46 -22.54
C SER A 157 -4.42 15.19 -21.11
N TYR A 158 -4.10 16.26 -20.39
CA TYR A 158 -3.48 16.18 -19.06
C TYR A 158 -4.49 16.11 -17.90
N LEU A 159 -5.75 16.50 -18.14
CA LEU A 159 -6.77 16.61 -17.10
C LEU A 159 -7.02 15.30 -16.34
N PRO A 160 -7.11 14.12 -16.97
CA PRO A 160 -7.33 12.86 -16.25
C PRO A 160 -6.18 12.53 -15.30
N LEU A 161 -4.93 12.70 -15.75
CA LEU A 161 -3.74 12.42 -14.93
C LEU A 161 -3.73 13.28 -13.67
N VAL A 162 -3.99 14.57 -13.84
CA VAL A 162 -4.04 15.55 -12.74
C VAL A 162 -5.20 15.27 -11.81
N GLY A 163 -6.36 14.87 -12.35
CA GLY A 163 -7.51 14.47 -11.56
C GLY A 163 -7.20 13.29 -10.65
N VAL A 164 -6.51 12.26 -11.15
CA VAL A 164 -6.13 11.08 -10.36
C VAL A 164 -5.14 11.45 -9.26
N PHE A 165 -4.10 12.22 -9.58
CA PHE A 165 -3.14 12.68 -8.57
C PHE A 165 -3.77 13.63 -7.54
N GLY A 166 -4.66 14.53 -7.97
CA GLY A 166 -5.38 15.44 -7.08
C GLY A 166 -6.30 14.70 -6.12
N LEU A 167 -7.04 13.70 -6.61
CA LEU A 167 -7.85 12.83 -5.78
C LEU A 167 -6.99 12.04 -4.78
N ALA A 168 -5.85 11.48 -5.22
CA ALA A 168 -4.93 10.76 -4.34
C ALA A 168 -4.38 11.64 -3.21
N ALA A 169 -3.93 12.86 -3.54
CA ALA A 169 -3.45 13.83 -2.55
C ALA A 169 -4.56 14.24 -1.57
N PHE A 170 -5.78 14.41 -2.07
CA PHE A 170 -6.93 14.71 -1.22
C PHE A 170 -7.29 13.55 -0.29
N THR A 171 -7.29 12.31 -0.80
CA THR A 171 -7.57 11.13 0.03
C THR A 171 -6.53 10.93 1.13
N ASP A 172 -5.25 11.21 0.89
CA ASP A 172 -4.20 11.12 1.92
C ASP A 172 -4.41 12.11 3.07
N LEU A 173 -4.85 13.33 2.75
CA LEU A 173 -5.18 14.35 3.75
C LEU A 173 -6.38 13.91 4.60
N VAL A 174 -7.41 13.36 3.95
CA VAL A 174 -8.62 12.85 4.61
C VAL A 174 -8.29 11.64 5.48
N ASP A 175 -7.50 10.68 4.98
CA ASP A 175 -7.04 9.51 5.72
C ASP A 175 -6.26 9.89 6.98
N GLY A 176 -5.30 10.81 6.85
CA GLY A 176 -4.51 11.29 7.98
C GLY A 176 -5.39 11.96 9.04
N TRP A 177 -6.41 12.71 8.64
CA TRP A 177 -7.37 13.31 9.56
C TRP A 177 -8.27 12.26 10.22
N LEU A 178 -8.73 11.26 9.46
CA LEU A 178 -9.67 10.26 9.92
C LEU A 178 -9.03 9.25 10.87
N ALA A 179 -7.81 8.81 10.55
CA ALA A 179 -7.02 7.90 11.38
C ALA A 179 -6.75 8.50 12.78
N ARG A 180 -6.50 9.82 12.86
CA ARG A 180 -6.29 10.52 14.14
C ARG A 180 -7.55 10.64 15.00
N ARG A 181 -8.74 10.55 14.42
CA ARG A 181 -10.01 10.78 15.14
C ARG A 181 -10.77 9.51 15.50
N ARG A 182 -10.59 8.42 14.75
CA ARG A 182 -11.48 7.23 14.86
C ARG A 182 -10.86 6.02 15.53
N HIS A 183 -9.57 6.01 15.88
CA HIS A 183 -8.91 4.85 16.51
C HIS A 183 -9.15 3.51 15.76
N ALA A 184 -9.52 3.58 14.48
CA ALA A 184 -10.06 2.46 13.71
C ALA A 184 -8.97 1.77 12.88
N SER A 185 -7.75 1.70 13.42
CA SER A 185 -6.64 1.06 12.74
C SER A 185 -6.80 -0.46 12.76
N THR A 186 -6.74 -1.09 11.59
CA THR A 186 -6.76 -2.56 11.45
C THR A 186 -5.35 -3.10 11.23
N ARG A 187 -5.17 -4.40 11.52
CA ARG A 187 -3.94 -5.12 11.14
C ARG A 187 -3.75 -5.15 9.62
N TRP A 188 -4.84 -5.34 8.86
CA TRP A 188 -4.84 -5.27 7.40
C TRP A 188 -4.27 -3.95 6.89
N GLY A 189 -4.87 -2.81 7.25
CA GLY A 189 -4.40 -1.50 6.79
C GLY A 189 -2.94 -1.26 7.16
N ARG A 190 -2.54 -1.55 8.41
CA ARG A 190 -1.13 -1.39 8.82
C ARG A 190 -0.12 -2.14 7.92
N LEU A 191 -0.47 -3.34 7.46
CA LEU A 191 0.39 -4.15 6.60
C LEU A 191 0.28 -3.76 5.12
N TYR A 192 -0.94 -3.46 4.68
CA TYR A 192 -1.31 -3.30 3.28
C TYR A 192 -1.08 -1.86 2.77
N ASP A 193 -1.21 -0.85 3.63
CA ASP A 193 -1.02 0.56 3.27
C ASP A 193 0.36 0.81 2.63
N PRO A 194 1.50 0.40 3.22
CA PRO A 194 2.81 0.63 2.62
C PRO A 194 3.00 -0.10 1.28
N PHE A 195 2.29 -1.22 1.08
CA PHE A 195 2.34 -1.99 -0.16
C PHE A 195 1.58 -1.28 -1.28
N MET A 196 0.35 -0.82 -1.00
CA MET A 196 -0.46 -0.07 -1.95
C MET A 196 0.13 1.31 -2.27
N ASP A 197 0.68 2.00 -1.27
CA ASP A 197 1.45 3.23 -1.49
C ASP A 197 2.66 2.97 -2.40
N GLY A 198 3.36 1.86 -2.17
CA GLY A 198 4.49 1.46 -2.99
C GLY A 198 4.12 1.20 -4.44
N ILE A 199 2.99 0.53 -4.69
CA ILE A 199 2.45 0.31 -6.04
C ILE A 199 2.08 1.66 -6.67
N PHE A 200 1.30 2.49 -5.97
CA PHE A 200 0.85 3.77 -6.49
C PHE A 200 2.02 4.68 -6.88
N PHE A 201 2.98 4.91 -5.96
CA PHE A 201 4.12 5.78 -6.24
C PHE A 201 5.08 5.20 -7.28
N SER A 202 5.25 3.88 -7.33
CA SER A 202 6.07 3.24 -8.37
C SER A 202 5.44 3.39 -9.74
N VAL A 203 4.15 3.08 -9.88
CA VAL A 203 3.42 3.22 -11.14
C VAL A 203 3.37 4.68 -11.57
N ALA A 204 3.15 5.61 -10.63
CA ALA A 204 3.19 7.04 -10.90
C ALA A 204 4.56 7.51 -11.43
N ALA A 205 5.64 7.14 -10.76
CA ALA A 205 6.98 7.55 -11.18
C ALA A 205 7.35 6.95 -12.54
N ILE A 206 7.02 5.68 -12.78
CA ILE A 206 7.24 4.99 -14.07
C ILE A 206 6.43 5.67 -15.17
N SER A 207 5.13 5.89 -14.97
CA SER A 207 4.25 6.53 -15.94
C SER A 207 4.72 7.94 -16.31
N LEU A 208 5.11 8.75 -15.32
CA LEU A 208 5.68 10.08 -15.56
C LEU A 208 7.03 10.02 -16.29
N ALA A 209 7.83 8.98 -16.08
CA ALA A 209 9.08 8.78 -16.81
C ALA A 209 8.87 8.34 -18.25
N VAL A 210 7.85 7.50 -18.51
CA VAL A 210 7.48 7.07 -19.87
C VAL A 210 7.06 8.26 -20.72
N ILE A 211 6.33 9.23 -20.15
CA ILE A 211 5.94 10.47 -20.85
C ILE A 211 7.01 11.57 -20.81
N GLY A 212 8.22 11.27 -20.33
CA GLY A 212 9.38 12.17 -20.41
C GLY A 212 9.44 13.28 -19.35
N ILE A 213 8.59 13.26 -18.33
CA ILE A 213 8.52 14.31 -17.31
C ILE A 213 9.50 14.04 -16.16
N LEU A 214 9.64 12.78 -15.78
CA LEU A 214 10.65 12.34 -14.82
C LEU A 214 11.78 11.57 -15.53
N PRO A 215 13.03 11.69 -15.07
CA PRO A 215 14.10 10.87 -15.62
C PRO A 215 13.95 9.42 -15.16
N GLN A 216 14.29 8.47 -16.04
CA GLN A 216 14.13 7.03 -15.80
C GLN A 216 14.85 6.53 -14.54
N TRP A 217 16.02 7.10 -14.23
CA TRP A 217 16.79 6.74 -13.02
C TRP A 217 16.03 7.07 -11.73
N LEU A 218 15.23 8.15 -11.74
CA LEU A 218 14.44 8.54 -10.57
C LEU A 218 13.25 7.61 -10.38
N ALA A 219 12.60 7.21 -11.48
CA ALA A 219 11.55 6.18 -11.42
C ALA A 219 12.10 4.87 -10.85
N ALA A 220 13.26 4.42 -11.33
CA ALA A 220 13.93 3.24 -10.79
C ALA A 220 14.24 3.38 -9.29
N LEU A 221 14.75 4.54 -8.86
CA LEU A 221 15.03 4.82 -7.45
C LEU A 221 13.75 4.76 -6.59
N VAL A 222 12.65 5.35 -7.06
CA VAL A 222 11.35 5.30 -6.37
C VAL A 222 10.88 3.85 -6.25
N THR A 223 10.87 3.08 -7.34
CA THR A 223 10.45 1.68 -7.33
C THR A 223 11.31 0.84 -6.39
N LEU A 224 12.64 1.00 -6.45
CA LEU A 224 13.56 0.29 -5.54
C LEU A 224 13.33 0.67 -4.09
N ARG A 225 13.05 1.94 -3.79
CA ARG A 225 12.80 2.43 -2.43
C ARG A 225 11.63 1.72 -1.75
N TYR A 226 10.57 1.42 -2.49
CA TYR A 226 9.39 0.72 -1.99
C TYR A 226 9.51 -0.81 -2.08
N ALA A 227 10.22 -1.35 -3.09
CA ALA A 227 10.45 -2.78 -3.22
C ALA A 227 11.48 -3.32 -2.20
N PHE A 228 12.51 -2.54 -1.87
CA PHE A 228 13.63 -2.99 -1.03
C PHE A 228 13.21 -3.46 0.37
N PRO A 229 12.35 -2.75 1.14
CA PRO A 229 11.90 -3.23 2.44
C PRO A 229 11.13 -4.56 2.37
N ILE A 230 10.33 -4.77 1.31
CA ILE A 230 9.54 -5.99 1.11
C ILE A 230 10.47 -7.16 0.80
N VAL A 231 11.34 -7.00 -0.20
CA VAL A 231 12.30 -8.03 -0.62
C VAL A 231 13.30 -8.32 0.50
N GLY A 232 13.84 -7.29 1.14
CA GLY A 232 14.77 -7.42 2.27
C GLY A 232 14.14 -8.10 3.47
N GLY A 233 12.88 -7.79 3.79
CA GLY A 233 12.12 -8.47 4.84
C GLY A 233 11.94 -9.96 4.56
N ILE A 234 11.52 -10.32 3.35
CA ILE A 234 11.35 -11.72 2.93
C ILE A 234 12.69 -12.46 2.93
N ALA A 235 13.73 -11.89 2.33
CA ALA A 235 15.06 -12.50 2.25
C ALA A 235 15.67 -12.72 3.64
N PHE A 236 15.56 -11.73 4.54
CA PHE A 236 16.05 -11.87 5.91
C PHE A 236 15.28 -12.95 6.69
N GLN A 237 13.97 -13.03 6.53
CA GLN A 237 13.17 -14.10 7.12
C GLN A 237 13.60 -15.48 6.62
N LEU A 238 13.84 -15.63 5.32
CA LEU A 238 14.27 -16.89 4.71
C LEU A 238 15.68 -17.31 5.16
N VAL A 239 16.62 -16.36 5.27
CA VAL A 239 18.03 -16.64 5.59
C VAL A 239 18.27 -16.75 7.10
N ARG A 240 17.75 -15.80 7.89
CA ARG A 240 18.03 -15.69 9.32
C ARG A 240 16.94 -16.26 10.21
N ARG A 241 15.78 -16.67 9.65
CA ARG A 241 14.63 -17.23 10.39
C ARG A 241 14.18 -16.34 11.54
N ARG A 242 14.35 -15.03 11.38
CA ARG A 242 13.94 -13.99 12.33
C ARG A 242 13.14 -12.93 11.58
N THR A 243 12.16 -12.37 12.27
CA THR A 243 11.39 -11.23 11.77
C THR A 243 12.19 -9.95 11.97
N LEU A 244 12.44 -9.18 10.91
CA LEU A 244 12.94 -7.80 11.06
C LEU A 244 11.81 -6.94 11.62
N LYS A 245 12.03 -6.34 12.80
CA LYS A 245 11.18 -5.24 13.25
C LYS A 245 11.58 -3.99 12.46
N VAL A 246 10.94 -3.77 11.31
CA VAL A 246 11.14 -2.55 10.51
C VAL A 246 10.57 -1.37 11.31
N ARG A 247 11.46 -0.61 11.95
CA ARG A 247 11.10 0.56 12.75
C ARG A 247 11.05 1.80 11.84
N HIS A 248 10.01 2.62 11.95
CA HIS A 248 9.90 3.85 11.18
C HIS A 248 11.08 4.79 11.47
N THR A 249 11.88 5.10 10.45
CA THR A 249 13.00 6.05 10.58
C THR A 249 12.58 7.45 10.10
N PRO A 250 13.08 8.54 10.73
CA PRO A 250 12.82 9.90 10.25
C PRO A 250 13.24 10.11 8.80
N TRP A 251 14.41 9.57 8.42
CA TRP A 251 14.90 9.56 7.04
C TRP A 251 13.99 8.81 6.08
N GLY A 252 13.42 7.69 6.52
CA GLY A 252 12.45 6.94 5.71
C GLY A 252 11.19 7.76 5.40
N ARG A 253 10.69 8.52 6.38
CA ARG A 253 9.55 9.43 6.20
C ARG A 253 9.89 10.61 5.29
N ALA A 254 11.06 11.22 5.49
CA ALA A 254 11.52 12.32 4.65
C ALA A 254 11.63 11.90 3.18
N SER A 255 12.17 10.70 2.93
CA SER A 255 12.28 10.12 1.58
C SER A 255 10.92 9.89 0.92
N SER A 256 9.94 9.33 1.64
CA SER A 256 8.58 9.16 1.09
C SER A 256 7.91 10.51 0.81
N ALA A 257 8.09 11.50 1.70
CA ALA A 257 7.54 12.84 1.52
C ALA A 257 8.15 13.58 0.31
N SER A 258 9.46 13.48 0.11
CA SER A 258 10.11 14.10 -1.05
C SER A 258 9.71 13.43 -2.37
N ILE A 259 9.52 12.11 -2.37
CA ILE A 259 9.03 11.38 -3.55
C ILE A 259 7.61 11.84 -3.88
N ALA A 260 6.71 11.86 -2.88
CA ALA A 260 5.35 12.34 -3.07
C ALA A 260 5.33 13.77 -3.62
N LEU A 261 6.10 14.69 -3.00
CA LEU A 261 6.23 16.07 -3.47
C LEU A 261 6.70 16.13 -4.93
N THR A 262 7.71 15.36 -5.30
CA THR A 262 8.26 15.37 -6.67
C THR A 262 7.24 14.85 -7.68
N VAL A 263 6.58 13.74 -7.38
CA VAL A 263 5.56 13.14 -8.25
C VAL A 263 4.37 14.07 -8.44
N PHE A 264 3.86 14.65 -7.34
CA PHE A 264 2.74 15.61 -7.41
C PHE A 264 3.14 16.91 -8.09
N ALA A 265 4.35 17.44 -7.85
CA ALA A 265 4.85 18.64 -8.52
C ALA A 265 5.04 18.40 -10.03
N ALA A 266 5.52 17.22 -10.43
CA ALA A 266 5.64 16.84 -11.83
C ALA A 266 4.26 16.76 -12.50
N ALA A 267 3.27 16.12 -11.87
CA ALA A 267 1.90 16.08 -12.37
C ALA A 267 1.29 17.49 -12.49
N ALA A 268 1.50 18.37 -11.50
CA ALA A 268 1.03 19.76 -11.55
C ALA A 268 1.73 20.57 -12.66
N ALA A 269 3.05 20.44 -12.83
CA ALA A 269 3.79 21.11 -13.90
C ALA A 269 3.28 20.70 -15.29
N THR A 270 2.88 19.43 -15.44
CA THR A 270 2.24 18.91 -16.65
C THR A 270 0.95 19.67 -16.97
N PHE A 271 0.11 19.91 -15.96
CA PHE A 271 -1.15 20.64 -16.11
C PHE A 271 -0.96 22.09 -16.54
N PHE A 272 -0.04 22.80 -15.87
CA PHE A 272 0.23 24.20 -16.15
C PHE A 272 1.12 24.42 -17.37
N GLN A 273 1.56 23.35 -18.04
CA GLN A 273 2.50 23.38 -19.15
C GLN A 273 3.81 24.12 -18.79
N VAL A 274 4.20 24.07 -17.52
CA VAL A 274 5.42 24.69 -17.02
C VAL A 274 6.58 23.72 -17.24
N PRO A 275 7.71 24.14 -17.83
CA PRO A 275 8.88 23.30 -17.96
C PRO A 275 9.34 22.80 -16.59
N PHE A 276 9.20 21.50 -16.33
CA PHE A 276 9.65 20.88 -15.09
C PHE A 276 11.18 20.91 -14.95
N THR A 277 11.91 21.30 -16.00
CA THR A 277 13.37 21.45 -16.02
C THR A 277 13.90 22.49 -15.03
N THR A 278 13.10 23.49 -14.65
CA THR A 278 13.54 24.53 -13.71
C THR A 278 13.52 24.05 -12.25
N ILE A 279 12.45 23.35 -11.86
CA ILE A 279 12.26 22.88 -10.47
C ILE A 279 12.72 21.43 -10.25
N GLY A 280 12.72 20.62 -11.30
CA GLY A 280 13.05 19.20 -11.30
C GLY A 280 14.41 18.90 -10.69
N PRO A 281 15.52 19.54 -11.13
CA PRO A 281 16.86 19.28 -10.59
C PRO A 281 16.95 19.43 -9.06
N VAL A 282 16.31 20.46 -8.50
CA VAL A 282 16.28 20.67 -7.05
C VAL A 282 15.53 19.54 -6.35
N LEU A 283 14.36 19.17 -6.87
CA LEU A 283 13.56 18.06 -6.31
C LEU A 283 14.30 16.71 -6.42
N TYR A 284 15.01 16.46 -7.52
CA TYR A 284 15.81 15.25 -7.73
C TYR A 284 16.93 15.12 -6.69
N VAL A 285 17.62 16.23 -6.40
CA VAL A 285 18.66 16.27 -5.35
C VAL A 285 18.05 15.98 -3.98
N ILE A 286 16.89 16.58 -3.66
CA ILE A 286 16.19 16.33 -2.40
C ILE A 286 15.80 14.84 -2.27
N VAL A 287 15.22 14.24 -3.32
CA VAL A 287 14.90 12.80 -3.34
C VAL A 287 16.16 11.96 -3.19
N GLY A 288 17.24 12.29 -3.91
CA GLY A 288 18.52 11.58 -3.81
C GLY A 288 19.10 11.60 -2.39
N ILE A 289 19.17 12.78 -1.77
CA ILE A 289 19.71 12.95 -0.41
C ILE A 289 18.88 12.20 0.62
N THR A 290 17.55 12.34 0.57
CA THR A 290 16.65 11.70 1.54
C THR A 290 16.60 10.18 1.35
N ALA A 291 16.62 9.68 0.12
CA ALA A 291 16.69 8.25 -0.17
C ALA A 291 18.02 7.64 0.28
N LEU A 292 19.14 8.33 0.04
CA LEU A 292 20.46 7.91 0.53
C LEU A 292 20.50 7.88 2.06
N GLY A 293 20.01 8.95 2.72
CA GLY A 293 19.91 9.01 4.17
C GLY A 293 19.04 7.87 4.75
N ALA A 294 17.93 7.53 4.09
CA ALA A 294 17.08 6.41 4.47
C ALA A 294 17.82 5.08 4.33
N PHE A 295 18.52 4.86 3.21
CA PHE A 295 19.30 3.66 2.94
C PHE A 295 20.43 3.45 3.95
N VAL A 296 21.25 4.49 4.19
CA VAL A 296 22.34 4.46 5.19
C VAL A 296 21.79 4.15 6.58
N THR A 297 20.67 4.77 6.96
CA THR A 297 20.04 4.50 8.27
C THR A 297 19.59 3.05 8.41
N ILE A 298 19.05 2.46 7.33
CA ILE A 298 18.64 1.04 7.32
C ILE A 298 19.87 0.14 7.46
N LEU A 299 20.97 0.44 6.75
CA LEU A 299 22.20 -0.33 6.85
C LEU A 299 22.81 -0.26 8.26
N LEU A 300 22.96 0.93 8.83
CA LEU A 300 23.54 1.12 10.16
C LEU A 300 22.72 0.41 11.24
N LYS A 301 21.40 0.57 11.22
CA LYS A 301 20.51 -0.11 12.17
C LYS A 301 20.40 -1.61 11.92
N GLY A 302 20.54 -2.06 10.68
CA GLY A 302 20.62 -3.47 10.33
C GLY A 302 21.88 -4.13 10.87
N ILE A 303 23.00 -3.38 10.94
CA ILE A 303 24.27 -3.83 11.53
C ILE A 303 24.17 -3.89 13.07
N GLU A 304 23.52 -2.90 13.71
CA GLU A 304 23.32 -2.91 15.18
C GLU A 304 22.41 -4.04 15.70
N GLN A 305 21.64 -4.70 14.82
CA GLN A 305 20.75 -5.82 15.18
C GLN A 305 21.39 -7.21 15.01
N VAL A 306 22.65 -7.28 14.56
CA VAL A 306 23.45 -8.52 14.42
C VAL A 306 24.39 -8.65 15.61
#